data_AF-A0A355DMR3-F1
#
_entry.id   AF-A0A355DMR3-F1
#
_cell.length_a   1.000
_cell.length_b   1.000
_cell.length_c   1.000
_cell.angle_alpha   90.00
_cell.angle_beta   90.00
_cell.angle_gamma   90.00
#
_symmetry.space_group_name_H-M   'P 1'
#
loop_
_entity.id
_entity.type
_entity.pdbx_description
1 polymer ?
#
loop_
_entity_poly.entity_id
_entity_poly.type
_entity_poly.pdbx_seq_one_letter_code
_entity_poly.pdbx_strand_id
1 'polypeptide(L)' 'MNKPKEYLQDPDEQMEAIAFTWSEPVQGEVPEEAEEKCQKLADEYGLHLNSTERRGDSDWYDCNFRGK' A
#
# COMPACT_ATOMS: atom_id res chain seq x y z
N MET A 1 -44.05 -9.11 13.18
CA MET A 1 -43.25 -8.98 11.95
C MET A 1 -42.48 -7.67 12.03
N ASN A 2 -41.22 -7.71 12.47
CA ASN A 2 -40.33 -6.55 12.48
C ASN A 2 -39.17 -6.88 11.54
N LYS A 3 -39.11 -6.19 10.39
CA LYS A 3 -37.94 -6.19 9.52
C LYS A 3 -36.82 -5.43 10.25
N PRO A 4 -35.62 -6.00 10.46
CA PRO A 4 -34.48 -5.18 10.79
C PRO A 4 -34.06 -4.38 9.55
N LYS A 5 -33.82 -3.09 9.76
CA LYS A 5 -33.44 -2.12 8.73
C LYS A 5 -31.97 -2.35 8.37
N GLU A 6 -31.70 -2.77 7.13
CA GLU A 6 -30.36 -2.89 6.53
C GLU A 6 -29.75 -1.53 6.17
N TYR A 7 -29.60 -0.59 7.11
CA TYR A 7 -28.89 0.66 6.79
C TYR A 7 -28.28 1.21 8.06
N LEU A 8 -27.10 0.70 8.41
CA LEU A 8 -26.07 1.32 9.25
C LEU A 8 -24.87 0.36 9.17
N GLN A 9 -24.34 0.17 7.96
CA GLN A 9 -22.96 -0.24 7.79
C GLN A 9 -22.17 1.06 7.80
N ASP A 10 -21.45 1.32 8.89
CA ASP A 10 -20.66 2.52 9.04
C ASP A 10 -19.62 2.59 7.89
N PRO A 11 -19.55 3.71 7.15
CA PRO A 11 -18.65 3.85 6.00
C PRO A 11 -17.17 3.69 6.36
N ASP A 12 -16.82 3.84 7.64
CA ASP A 12 -15.47 3.62 8.16
C ASP A 12 -15.06 2.13 8.15
N GLU A 13 -16.02 1.21 8.36
CA GLU A 13 -15.77 -0.24 8.36
C GLU A 13 -15.54 -0.78 6.92
N GLN A 14 -16.14 -0.13 5.92
CA GLN A 14 -15.85 -0.37 4.51
C GLN A 14 -14.49 0.21 4.12
N MET A 15 -14.09 1.36 4.69
CA MET A 15 -12.81 2.01 4.40
C MET A 15 -11.61 1.20 4.90
N GLU A 16 -11.77 0.45 6.00
CA GLU A 16 -10.77 -0.51 6.49
C GLU A 16 -10.75 -1.81 5.68
N ALA A 17 -11.86 -2.19 5.05
CA ALA A 17 -11.95 -3.37 4.16
C ALA A 17 -11.42 -3.12 2.74
N ILE A 18 -11.26 -1.86 2.33
CA ILE A 18 -10.52 -1.49 1.11
C ILE A 18 -9.03 -1.64 1.45
N ALA A 19 -8.50 -2.84 1.25
CA ALA A 19 -7.09 -3.24 1.35
C ALA A 19 -6.14 -2.07 1.64
N PHE A 20 -5.65 -1.94 2.89
CA PHE A 20 -4.68 -0.92 3.29
C PHE A 20 -3.52 -0.89 2.29
N THR A 21 -3.57 0.04 1.35
CA THR A 21 -2.55 0.26 0.32
C THR A 21 -1.79 1.52 0.71
N TRP A 22 -0.53 1.34 1.06
CA TRP A 22 0.38 2.43 1.44
C TRP A 22 1.44 2.58 0.36
N SER A 23 1.89 3.80 0.07
CA SER A 23 2.97 4.04 -0.89
C SER A 23 4.04 4.94 -0.29
N GLU A 24 5.30 4.47 -0.22
CA GLU A 24 6.45 5.31 0.14
C GLU A 24 7.35 5.58 -1.05
N PRO A 25 7.79 6.83 -1.28
CA PRO A 25 8.81 7.13 -2.27
C PRO A 25 10.21 6.84 -1.73
N VAL A 26 11.02 6.13 -2.52
CA VAL A 26 12.45 5.92 -2.26
C VAL A 26 13.28 6.42 -3.43
N GLN A 27 14.50 6.86 -3.15
CA GLN A 27 15.48 7.19 -4.19
C GLN A 27 16.31 5.94 -4.51
N GLY A 28 16.54 5.66 -5.79
CA GLY A 28 17.43 4.60 -6.28
C GLY A 28 17.94 4.94 -7.67
N GLU A 29 19.25 4.84 -7.91
CA GLU A 29 19.82 5.17 -9.23
C GLU A 29 19.47 4.08 -10.25
N VAL A 30 19.25 2.85 -9.78
CA VAL A 30 18.87 1.69 -10.58
C VAL A 30 17.65 0.97 -9.98
N PRO A 31 16.83 0.28 -10.79
CA PRO A 31 15.62 -0.39 -10.31
C PRO A 31 15.88 -1.42 -9.19
N GLU A 32 16.98 -2.15 -9.27
CA GLU A 32 17.34 -3.19 -8.29
C GLU A 32 17.58 -2.61 -6.89
N GLU A 33 18.22 -1.43 -6.82
CA GLU A 33 18.46 -0.74 -5.54
C GLU A 33 17.14 -0.22 -4.94
N ALA A 34 16.24 0.28 -5.81
CA ALA A 34 14.93 0.76 -5.39
C ALA A 34 14.07 -0.40 -4.85
N GLU A 35 14.08 -1.55 -5.51
CA GLU A 35 13.35 -2.74 -5.07
C GLU A 35 13.88 -3.26 -3.72
N GLU A 36 15.20 -3.31 -3.52
CA GLU A 36 15.78 -3.71 -2.24
C GLU A 36 15.37 -2.76 -1.10
N LYS A 37 15.36 -1.44 -1.36
CA LYS A 37 14.90 -0.44 -0.39
C LYS A 37 13.41 -0.60 -0.08
N CYS A 38 12.58 -0.78 -1.11
CA CYS A 38 11.16 -1.04 -0.94
C CYS A 38 10.91 -2.31 -0.13
N GLN A 39 11.65 -3.40 -0.37
CA GLN A 39 11.49 -4.64 0.37
C GLN A 39 11.86 -4.48 1.85
N LYS A 40 12.95 -3.75 2.15
CA LYS A 40 13.32 -3.43 3.54
C LYS A 40 12.23 -2.65 4.28
N LEU A 41 11.62 -1.66 3.61
CA LEU A 41 10.51 -0.89 4.18
C LEU A 41 9.28 -1.76 4.41
N ALA A 42 8.96 -2.66 3.47
CA ALA A 42 7.86 -3.61 3.65
C ALA A 42 8.08 -4.49 4.89
N ASP A 43 9.30 -4.99 5.08
CA ASP A 43 9.65 -5.81 6.24
C ASP A 43 9.60 -5.02 7.56
N GLU A 44 10.10 -3.78 7.56
CA GLU A 44 10.06 -2.87 8.72
C GLU A 44 8.63 -2.52 9.13
N TYR A 45 7.76 -2.26 8.16
CA TYR A 45 6.35 -1.93 8.40
C TYR A 45 5.47 -3.16 8.59
N GLY A 46 6.02 -4.37 8.42
CA GLY A 46 5.26 -5.61 8.50
C GLY A 46 4.20 -5.73 7.40
N LEU A 47 4.43 -5.14 6.23
CA LEU A 47 3.56 -5.14 5.06
C LEU A 47 4.09 -6.11 3.97
N HIS A 48 3.32 -6.31 2.92
CA HIS A 48 3.77 -6.95 1.68
C HIS A 48 4.11 -5.89 0.63
N LEU A 49 5.31 -5.95 0.05
CA LEU A 49 5.63 -5.18 -1.15
C LEU A 49 4.82 -5.73 -2.34
N ASN A 50 3.98 -4.88 -2.93
CA ASN A 50 3.12 -5.21 -4.05
C ASN A 50 3.73 -4.81 -5.40
N SER A 51 4.31 -3.61 -5.50
CA SER A 51 5.05 -3.17 -6.69
C SER A 51 6.04 -2.06 -6.35
N THR A 52 7.08 -1.93 -7.18
CA THR A 52 8.02 -0.81 -7.17
C THR A 52 7.94 -0.10 -8.52
N GLU A 53 7.49 1.16 -8.53
CA GLU A 53 7.19 1.90 -9.77
C GLU A 53 8.06 3.14 -9.90
N ARG A 54 8.80 3.27 -11.01
CA ARG A 54 9.64 4.45 -11.25
C ARG A 54 8.78 5.67 -11.55
N ARG A 55 9.03 6.79 -10.87
CA ARG A 55 8.40 8.08 -11.13
C ARG A 55 9.05 8.75 -12.35
N GLY A 56 8.62 8.38 -13.56
CA GLY A 56 9.05 9.01 -14.81
C GLY A 56 10.57 8.99 -15.01
N ASP A 57 11.14 10.11 -15.48
CA ASP A 57 12.59 10.30 -15.71
C ASP A 57 13.36 10.71 -14.44
N SER A 58 12.90 10.31 -13.26
CA SER A 58 13.59 10.60 -12.00
C SER A 58 14.20 9.33 -11.40
N ASP A 59 15.11 9.51 -10.45
CA ASP A 59 15.70 8.42 -9.67
C ASP A 59 14.83 8.07 -8.45
N TRP A 60 13.52 8.36 -8.53
CA TRP A 60 12.54 8.08 -7.48
C TRP A 60 11.62 6.94 -7.90
N TYR A 61 11.32 6.08 -6.93
CA TYR A 61 10.47 4.93 -7.10
C TYR A 61 9.42 4.91 -6.00
N ASP A 62 8.19 4.58 -6.34
CA ASP A 62 7.10 4.35 -5.41
C ASP A 62 7.06 2.88 -4.99
N CYS A 63 7.20 2.65 -3.70
CA CYS A 63 7.02 1.34 -3.07
C CYS A 63 5.56 1.19 -2.69
N ASN A 64 4.78 0.45 -3.48
CA ASN A 64 3.39 0.16 -3.18
C ASN A 64 3.32 -1.05 -2.27
N PHE A 65 2.75 -0.89 -1.08
CA PHE A 65 2.58 -1.94 -0.09
C PHE A 65 1.11 -2.32 0.07
N ARG A 66 0.88 -3.52 0.60
CA ARG A 66 -0.44 -4.00 1.03
C ARG A 66 -0.34 -4.63 2.42
N GLY A 67 -1.43 -4.59 3.17
CA GLY A 67 -1.57 -5.36 4.42
C GLY A 67 -1.31 -6.86 4.18
N LYS A 68 -0.81 -7.54 5.23
CA LYS A 68 -0.61 -8.99 5.21
C LYS A 68 -1.91 -9.77 5.32
#